data_AF-A0A7G2UBH2-F1
#
_entry.id   AF-A0A7G2UBH2-F1
#
_cell.length_a   1.000
_cell.length_b   1.000
_cell.length_c   1.000
_cell.angle_alpha   90.00
_cell.angle_beta   90.00
_cell.angle_gamma   90.00
#
_symmetry.space_group_name_H-M   'P 1'
#
loop_
_entity.id
_entity.type
_entity.pdbx_description
1 polymer ?
#
loop_
_entity_poly.entity_id
_entity_poly.type
_entity_poly.pdbx_seq_one_letter_code
_entity_poly.pdbx_strand_id
1 'polypeptide(L)'
;MPSDQQVLFSGPRTVFQERRLPETATLAGYSALIDAYRLSVPLPRKLSATGNHHRVVEDEVWRILTPRHAPSADLDGHLTFALKYEGLDLAVLAKLFAATGPDGIVDIVRKKPTGSYARRIWFLFEWLTGSRLNLPDAEG
;
A
#
# COMPACT_ATOMS: atom_id res chain seq x y z
N MET A 1 17.60 -13.52 10.88
CA MET A 1 17.57 -12.36 9.97
C MET A 1 17.33 -12.86 8.55
N PRO A 2 16.19 -12.59 7.91
CA PRO A 2 16.15 -12.45 6.46
C PRO A 2 16.26 -10.94 6.16
N SER A 3 17.44 -10.49 5.73
CA SER A 3 17.79 -10.27 4.32
C SER A 3 17.26 -8.92 3.83
N ASP A 4 18.18 -7.99 3.57
CA ASP A 4 18.03 -6.74 2.81
C ASP A 4 17.55 -7.02 1.37
N GLN A 5 16.40 -7.65 1.20
CA GLN A 5 15.71 -7.64 -0.07
C GLN A 5 15.14 -6.23 -0.23
N GLN A 6 15.81 -5.43 -1.04
CA GLN A 6 15.29 -4.15 -1.48
C GLN A 6 13.90 -4.39 -2.10
N VAL A 7 12.86 -3.90 -1.43
CA VAL A 7 11.48 -4.04 -1.88
C VAL A 7 11.33 -3.23 -3.15
N LEU A 8 11.04 -3.89 -4.27
CA LEU A 8 10.86 -3.26 -5.57
C LEU A 8 9.39 -3.31 -5.97
N PHE A 9 8.83 -2.15 -6.26
CA PHE A 9 7.49 -2.05 -6.82
C PHE A 9 7.54 -2.26 -8.33
N SER A 10 6.72 -3.20 -8.81
CA SER A 10 6.63 -3.55 -10.22
C SER A 10 6.21 -2.37 -11.10
N GLY A 11 6.77 -2.30 -12.31
CA GLY A 11 6.35 -1.36 -13.36
C GLY A 11 5.04 -1.76 -14.07
N PRO A 12 4.71 -1.08 -15.18
CA PRO A 12 3.47 -1.30 -15.92
C PRO A 12 3.31 -2.74 -16.41
N ARG A 13 2.09 -3.28 -16.30
CA ARG A 13 1.73 -4.65 -16.67
C ARG A 13 0.27 -4.78 -17.09
N THR A 14 -0.08 -5.95 -17.63
CA THR A 14 -1.43 -6.28 -18.10
C THR A 14 -2.08 -7.43 -17.33
N VAL A 15 -1.35 -8.11 -16.44
CA VAL A 15 -1.84 -9.22 -15.62
C VAL A 15 -1.21 -9.17 -14.22
N PHE A 16 -2.02 -9.42 -13.19
CA PHE A 16 -1.59 -9.61 -11.80
C PHE A 16 -2.36 -10.76 -11.16
N GLN A 17 -1.65 -11.78 -10.64
CA GLN A 17 -2.22 -12.99 -10.01
C GLN A 17 -3.46 -13.52 -10.76
N GLU A 18 -3.28 -13.84 -12.04
CA GLU A 18 -4.30 -14.36 -12.96
C GLU A 18 -5.43 -13.38 -13.34
N ARG A 19 -5.47 -12.18 -12.76
CA ARG A 19 -6.43 -11.13 -13.10
C ARG A 19 -5.85 -10.22 -14.18
N ARG A 20 -6.51 -10.15 -15.33
CA ARG A 20 -6.13 -9.24 -16.42
C ARG A 20 -6.58 -7.82 -16.11
N LEU A 21 -5.72 -6.84 -16.33
CA LEU A 21 -6.05 -5.43 -16.22
C LEU A 21 -6.76 -4.97 -17.52
N PRO A 22 -7.74 -4.05 -17.44
CA PRO A 22 -8.38 -3.45 -18.62
C PRO A 22 -7.43 -2.80 -19.62
N GLU A 23 -6.32 -2.24 -19.14
CA GLU A 23 -5.26 -1.63 -19.94
C GLU A 23 -3.90 -1.83 -19.25
N THR A 24 -2.81 -1.54 -19.96
CA THR A 24 -1.46 -1.55 -19.37
C THR A 24 -1.38 -0.46 -18.29
N ALA A 25 -1.16 -0.87 -17.05
CA ALA A 25 -1.12 0.02 -15.90
C ALA A 25 -0.13 -0.45 -14.83
N THR A 26 0.27 0.45 -13.93
CA THR A 26 1.15 0.16 -12.79
C THR A 26 0.29 -0.11 -11.56
N LEU A 27 0.57 -1.18 -10.81
CA LEU A 27 -0.18 -1.50 -9.59
C LEU A 27 -0.09 -0.36 -8.57
N ALA A 28 -1.17 -0.11 -7.84
CA ALA A 28 -1.26 0.95 -6.83
C ALA A 28 -1.99 0.46 -5.58
N GLY A 29 -1.70 1.06 -4.43
CA GLY A 29 -2.33 0.67 -3.17
C GLY A 29 -2.07 -0.78 -2.78
N TYR A 30 -3.11 -1.49 -2.34
CA TYR A 30 -3.00 -2.87 -1.87
C TYR A 30 -2.49 -3.84 -2.93
N SER A 31 -2.85 -3.68 -4.21
CA SER A 31 -2.36 -4.58 -5.27
C SER A 31 -0.83 -4.55 -5.38
N ALA A 32 -0.24 -3.35 -5.27
CA ALA A 32 1.20 -3.14 -5.31
C ALA A 32 1.90 -3.63 -4.04
N LEU A 33 1.28 -3.42 -2.87
CA LEU A 33 1.81 -3.90 -1.58
C LEU A 33 1.82 -5.44 -1.53
N ILE A 34 0.75 -6.07 -2.01
CA ILE A 34 0.64 -7.53 -2.10
C ILE A 34 1.73 -8.09 -3.02
N ASP A 35 1.93 -7.47 -4.19
CA ASP A 35 2.96 -7.88 -5.16
C ASP A 35 4.37 -7.72 -4.58
N ALA A 36 4.72 -6.52 -4.11
CA ALA A 36 6.07 -6.16 -3.69
C ALA A 36 6.53 -6.93 -2.44
N TYR A 37 5.64 -7.16 -1.48
CA TYR A 37 5.92 -7.91 -0.25
C TYR A 37 5.54 -9.40 -0.35
N ARG A 38 5.07 -9.85 -1.52
CA ARG A 38 4.63 -11.24 -1.77
C ARG A 38 3.64 -11.74 -0.71
N LEU A 39 2.68 -10.91 -0.36
CA LEU A 39 1.75 -11.19 0.73
C LEU A 39 0.82 -12.35 0.38
N SER A 40 0.75 -13.35 1.26
CA SER A 40 -0.23 -14.44 1.18
C SER A 40 -1.53 -14.00 1.84
N VAL A 41 -2.40 -13.35 1.07
CA VAL A 41 -3.71 -12.83 1.51
C VAL A 41 -4.80 -13.15 0.49
N PRO A 42 -6.07 -13.29 0.91
CA PRO A 42 -7.18 -13.17 -0.01
C PRO A 42 -7.11 -11.82 -0.72
N LEU A 43 -7.16 -11.82 -2.06
CA LEU A 43 -7.11 -10.58 -2.81
C LEU A 43 -8.34 -9.72 -2.51
N PRO A 44 -8.18 -8.40 -2.35
CA PRO A 44 -9.30 -7.46 -2.30
C PRO A 44 -10.29 -7.67 -3.45
N ARG A 45 -11.57 -7.40 -3.18
CA ARG A 45 -12.64 -7.49 -4.19
C ARG A 45 -12.38 -6.54 -5.35
N LYS A 46 -11.90 -5.33 -5.03
CA LYS A 46 -11.49 -4.30 -5.97
C LYS A 46 -10.00 -4.03 -5.80
N LEU A 47 -9.24 -4.05 -6.89
CA LEU A 47 -7.82 -3.76 -6.94
C LEU A 47 -7.61 -2.43 -7.68
N SER A 48 -6.66 -1.63 -7.21
CA SER A 48 -6.31 -0.38 -7.88
C SER A 48 -5.03 -0.49 -8.69
N ALA A 49 -4.96 0.31 -9.75
CA ALA A 49 -3.76 0.56 -10.53
C ALA A 49 -3.79 2.02 -11.04
N THR A 50 -2.68 2.51 -11.57
CA THR A 50 -2.62 3.79 -12.28
C THR A 50 -2.19 3.58 -13.72
N GLY A 51 -3.04 4.02 -14.65
CA GLY A 51 -2.79 3.93 -16.09
C GLY A 51 -2.05 5.15 -16.62
N ASN A 52 -1.78 5.14 -17.93
CA ASN A 52 -1.13 6.26 -18.63
C ASN A 52 -2.13 7.28 -19.21
N HIS A 53 -3.42 6.97 -19.15
CA HIS A 53 -4.48 7.79 -19.72
C HIS A 53 -5.13 8.71 -18.67
N HIS A 54 -5.57 9.89 -19.08
CA HIS A 54 -6.24 10.87 -18.22
C HIS A 54 -7.74 10.56 -18.02
N ARG A 55 -8.10 9.28 -17.92
CA ARG A 55 -9.45 8.81 -17.60
C ARG A 55 -9.40 7.70 -16.54
N VAL A 56 -10.45 7.60 -15.74
CA VAL A 56 -10.63 6.45 -14.85
C VAL A 56 -11.29 5.33 -15.63
N VAL A 57 -10.75 4.11 -15.52
CA VAL A 57 -11.34 2.89 -16.09
C VAL A 57 -11.69 1.96 -14.93
N GLU A 58 -12.90 1.41 -14.93
CA GLU A 58 -13.39 0.60 -13.83
C GLU A 58 -14.20 -0.59 -14.37
N ASP A 59 -13.87 -1.79 -13.90
CA ASP A 59 -14.65 -3.03 -14.12
C ASP A 59 -14.94 -3.70 -12.76
N GLU A 60 -15.47 -4.92 -12.72
CA GLU A 60 -15.77 -5.62 -11.46
C GLU A 60 -14.57 -5.77 -10.51
N VAL A 61 -13.37 -5.95 -11.06
CA VAL A 61 -12.15 -6.32 -10.32
C VAL A 61 -11.19 -5.14 -10.19
N TRP A 62 -11.10 -4.28 -11.19
CA TRP A 62 -10.09 -3.25 -11.33
C TRP A 62 -10.66 -1.85 -11.31
N ARG A 63 -9.94 -0.97 -10.65
CA ARG A 63 -10.09 0.48 -10.74
C ARG A 63 -8.75 1.07 -11.17
N ILE A 64 -8.67 1.51 -12.42
CA ILE A 64 -7.48 2.17 -12.98
C ILE A 64 -7.68 3.67 -12.87
N LEU A 65 -6.89 4.32 -12.03
CA LEU A 65 -6.88 5.77 -11.87
C LEU A 65 -5.90 6.43 -12.86
N THR A 66 -6.04 7.73 -13.03
CA THR A 66 -5.18 8.52 -13.92
C THR A 66 -3.75 8.68 -13.37
N PRO A 67 -2.74 9.01 -14.21
CA PRO A 67 -1.34 9.17 -13.79
C PRO A 67 -1.14 10.11 -12.61
N ARG A 68 -1.97 11.16 -12.47
CA ARG A 68 -1.86 12.13 -11.37
C ARG A 68 -2.07 11.52 -9.98
N HIS A 69 -2.66 10.33 -9.90
CA HIS A 69 -2.88 9.61 -8.65
C HIS A 69 -1.77 8.61 -8.36
N ALA A 70 -0.75 8.48 -9.22
CA ALA A 70 0.35 7.55 -9.02
C ALA A 70 1.02 7.80 -7.66
N PRO A 71 1.10 6.80 -6.79
CA PRO A 71 1.84 6.92 -5.54
C PRO A 71 3.35 6.98 -5.82
N SER A 72 4.12 7.44 -4.83
CA SER A 72 5.55 7.14 -4.80
C SER A 72 5.74 5.63 -4.73
N ALA A 73 6.78 5.13 -5.41
CA ALA A 73 7.13 3.70 -5.46
C ALA A 73 7.82 3.26 -4.14
N ASP A 74 7.17 3.51 -3.02
CA ASP A 74 7.61 3.19 -1.67
C ASP A 74 6.42 2.78 -0.77
N LEU A 75 6.75 2.24 0.41
CA LEU A 75 5.76 1.76 1.38
C LEU A 75 4.76 2.86 1.77
N ASP A 76 5.25 4.08 2.03
CA ASP A 76 4.44 5.24 2.40
C ASP A 76 3.42 5.60 1.32
N GLY A 77 3.89 5.74 0.08
CA GLY A 77 3.07 6.13 -1.07
C GLY A 77 1.93 5.15 -1.29
N HIS A 78 2.24 3.86 -1.32
CA HIS A 78 1.24 2.83 -1.55
C HIS A 78 0.28 2.64 -0.35
N LEU A 79 0.75 2.73 0.91
CA LEU A 79 -0.14 2.72 2.08
C LEU A 79 -1.07 3.93 2.11
N THR A 80 -0.53 5.13 1.90
CA THR A 80 -1.30 6.38 1.83
C THR A 80 -2.34 6.30 0.71
N PHE A 81 -1.96 5.78 -0.46
CA PHE A 81 -2.88 5.56 -1.57
C PHE A 81 -4.02 4.62 -1.16
N ALA A 82 -3.70 3.46 -0.59
CA ALA A 82 -4.68 2.46 -0.21
C ALA A 82 -5.71 3.04 0.78
N LEU A 83 -5.22 3.69 1.85
CA LEU A 83 -6.09 4.31 2.85
C LEU A 83 -6.95 5.46 2.29
N LYS A 84 -6.46 6.15 1.25
CA LYS A 84 -7.16 7.29 0.64
C LYS A 84 -8.23 6.86 -0.37
N TYR A 85 -7.94 5.87 -1.21
CA TYR A 85 -8.78 5.54 -2.38
C TYR A 85 -9.45 4.17 -2.30
N GLU A 86 -8.90 3.23 -1.54
CA GLU A 86 -9.40 1.85 -1.41
C GLU A 86 -10.10 1.63 -0.06
N GLY A 87 -9.69 2.37 0.98
CA GLY A 87 -10.20 2.21 2.33
C GLY A 87 -9.37 1.21 3.14
N LEU A 88 -9.97 0.65 4.20
CA LEU A 88 -9.30 -0.27 5.11
C LEU A 88 -9.50 -1.73 4.67
N ASP A 89 -8.41 -2.44 4.43
CA ASP A 89 -8.37 -3.89 4.32
C ASP A 89 -7.50 -4.45 5.45
N LEU A 90 -8.14 -4.90 6.52
CA LEU A 90 -7.43 -5.36 7.72
C LEU A 90 -6.64 -6.65 7.47
N ALA A 91 -7.06 -7.49 6.53
CA ALA A 91 -6.36 -8.73 6.20
C ALA A 91 -5.03 -8.41 5.49
N VAL A 92 -5.05 -7.48 4.54
CA VAL A 92 -3.84 -7.02 3.86
C VAL A 92 -2.93 -6.26 4.82
N LEU A 93 -3.47 -5.32 5.61
CA LEU A 93 -2.68 -4.53 6.56
C LEU A 93 -2.00 -5.39 7.62
N ALA A 94 -2.71 -6.36 8.21
CA ALA A 94 -2.12 -7.26 9.21
C ALA A 94 -0.95 -8.08 8.63
N LYS A 95 -1.11 -8.62 7.41
CA LYS A 95 -0.02 -9.37 6.76
C LYS A 95 1.12 -8.47 6.31
N LEU A 96 0.82 -7.26 5.85
CA LEU A 96 1.84 -6.29 5.48
C LEU A 96 2.69 -5.90 6.70
N PHE A 97 2.07 -5.55 7.83
CA PHE A 97 2.80 -5.16 9.03
C PHE A 97 3.64 -6.29 9.62
N ALA A 98 3.16 -7.53 9.53
CA ALA A 98 3.97 -8.70 9.87
C ALA A 98 5.18 -8.88 8.94
N ALA A 99 5.07 -8.50 7.66
CA ALA A 99 6.15 -8.60 6.68
C ALA A 99 7.14 -7.43 6.73
N THR A 100 6.67 -6.20 6.99
CA THR A 100 7.52 -5.00 7.04
C THR A 100 8.25 -4.84 8.37
N GLY A 101 7.68 -5.37 9.46
CA GLY A 101 8.11 -5.01 10.81
C GLY A 101 7.85 -3.52 11.13
N PRO A 102 8.36 -3.05 12.28
CA PRO A 102 8.12 -1.69 12.78
C PRO A 102 8.94 -0.61 12.05
N ASP A 103 10.14 -0.94 11.55
CA ASP A 103 11.11 0.06 11.08
C ASP A 103 10.57 0.91 9.92
N GLY A 104 9.93 0.27 8.93
CA GLY A 104 9.32 0.99 7.82
C GLY A 104 8.19 1.92 8.26
N ILE A 105 7.47 1.58 9.33
CA ILE A 105 6.40 2.43 9.88
C ILE A 105 6.98 3.58 10.69
N VAL A 106 8.03 3.32 11.48
CA VAL A 106 8.79 4.35 12.21
C VAL A 106 9.31 5.41 11.24
N ASP A 107 9.86 5.00 10.10
CA ASP A 107 10.37 5.91 9.08
C ASP A 107 9.27 6.77 8.46
N ILE A 108 8.09 6.20 8.19
CA ILE A 108 6.92 6.95 7.69
C ILE A 108 6.53 8.05 8.68
N VAL A 109 6.41 7.70 9.97
CA VAL A 109 5.98 8.64 11.00
C VAL A 109 7.02 9.73 11.23
N ARG A 110 8.31 9.38 11.28
CA ARG A 110 9.40 10.36 11.44
C ARG A 110 9.49 11.33 10.28
N LYS A 111 9.27 10.88 9.04
CA LYS A 111 9.26 11.75 7.86
C LYS A 111 8.07 12.70 7.84
N LYS A 112 6.93 12.30 8.42
CA LYS A 112 5.65 13.04 8.37
C LYS A 112 4.94 13.06 9.73
N PRO A 113 5.53 13.66 10.78
CA PRO A 113 5.02 13.54 12.16
C PRO A 113 3.60 14.13 12.35
N THR A 114 3.26 15.16 11.57
CA THR A 114 1.93 15.81 11.58
C THR A 114 1.01 15.29 10.48
N GLY A 115 1.46 14.32 9.66
CA GLY A 115 0.70 13.78 8.54
C GLY A 115 -0.49 12.93 9.01
N SER A 116 -1.69 13.25 8.54
CA SER A 116 -2.91 12.51 8.92
C SER A 116 -2.84 11.01 8.56
N TYR A 117 -2.32 10.67 7.37
CA TYR A 117 -2.13 9.27 6.98
C TYR A 117 -1.00 8.59 7.77
N ALA A 118 0.10 9.28 8.05
CA ALA A 118 1.19 8.72 8.87
C ALA A 118 0.70 8.34 10.27
N ARG A 119 -0.08 9.22 10.93
CA ARG A 119 -0.70 8.94 12.23
C ARG A 119 -1.70 7.80 12.18
N ARG A 120 -2.49 7.68 11.11
CA ARG A 120 -3.40 6.54 10.91
C ARG A 120 -2.64 5.23 10.72
N ILE A 121 -1.58 5.24 9.91
CA ILE A 121 -0.72 4.07 9.69
C ILE A 121 -0.07 3.64 11.01
N TRP A 122 0.44 4.59 11.79
CA TRP A 122 0.98 4.32 13.13
C TRP A 122 -0.05 3.63 14.02
N PHE A 123 -1.22 4.24 14.19
CA PHE A 123 -2.29 3.65 14.99
C PHE A 123 -2.66 2.24 14.54
N LEU A 124 -2.85 2.04 13.22
CA LEU A 124 -3.21 0.73 12.66
C LEU A 124 -2.13 -0.31 12.89
N PHE A 125 -0.86 0.07 12.81
CA PHE A 125 0.25 -0.83 13.10
C PHE A 125 0.20 -1.31 14.55
N GLU A 126 0.16 -0.39 15.51
CA GLU A 126 0.15 -0.77 16.93
C GLU A 126 -1.10 -1.56 17.30
N TRP A 127 -2.25 -1.18 16.75
CA TRP A 127 -3.51 -1.84 17.02
C TRP A 127 -3.55 -3.27 16.46
N LEU A 128 -3.10 -3.48 15.21
CA LEU A 128 -3.14 -4.81 14.57
C LEU A 128 -2.04 -5.75 15.05
N THR A 129 -0.88 -5.21 15.45
CA THR A 129 0.27 -6.03 15.89
C THR A 129 0.39 -6.14 17.41
N GLY A 130 -0.29 -5.29 18.17
CA GLY A 130 -0.09 -5.15 19.62
C GLY A 130 1.29 -4.59 20.01
N SER A 131 2.11 -4.19 19.03
CA SER A 131 3.48 -3.73 19.25
C SER A 131 3.55 -2.22 19.18
N ARG A 132 4.04 -1.57 20.25
CA ARG A 132 4.23 -0.12 20.26
C ARG A 132 5.50 0.27 19.51
N LEU A 133 5.42 1.33 18.73
CA LEU A 133 6.58 1.92 18.07
C LEU A 133 7.38 2.72 19.10
N ASN A 134 8.71 2.66 19.00
CA ASN A 134 9.59 3.48 19.83
C ASN A 134 9.66 4.91 19.27
N LEU A 135 8.55 5.62 19.43
CA LEU A 135 8.34 7.01 19.01
C LEU A 135 7.72 7.79 20.18
N PRO A 136 8.04 9.09 20.33
CA PRO A 136 7.30 9.95 21.25
C PRO A 136 5.83 10.05 20.80
N ASP A 137 4.92 10.17 21.76
CA ASP A 137 3.49 10.33 21.49
C ASP A 137 3.23 11.50 20.53
N ALA A 138 2.24 11.35 19.65
CA ALA A 138 1.89 12.41 18.71
C ALA A 138 1.38 13.65 19.45
N GLU A 139 1.99 14.80 19.21
CA GLU A 139 1.47 16.09 19.67
C GLU A 139 0.26 16.53 18.82
N GLY A 140 -0.77 17.07 19.49
CA GLY A 140 -2.08 17.44 18.93
C GLY A 140 -2.03 18.61 17.94
#